data_AF-A0A800AWS4-F1
#
_entry.id   AF-A0A800AWS4-F1
#
_cell.length_a   1.000
_cell.length_b   1.000
_cell.length_c   1.000
_cell.angle_alpha   90.00
_cell.angle_beta   90.00
_cell.angle_gamma   90.00
#
_symmetry.space_group_name_H-M   'P 1'
#
loop_
_entity.id
_entity.type
_entity.pdbx_description
1 polymer ?
#
loop_
_entity_poly.entity_id
_entity_poly.type
_entity_poly.pdbx_seq_one_letter_code
_entity_poly.pdbx_strand_id
1 'polypeptide(L)'
;MKKILLFILIIYSTNLFSQEDPNIYDFFGGKAFGNKTVFFRLVFQINNGNINGYMYTDEQGKSETKSIIKGRFNSKTKRISFNE
;
A
#
# COMPACT_ATOMS: atom_id res chain seq x y z
N MET A 1 29.39 26.48 -14.10
CA MET A 1 28.20 25.99 -14.84
C MET A 1 28.24 24.49 -15.12
N LYS A 2 29.25 23.93 -15.81
CA LYS A 2 29.36 22.47 -16.07
C LYS A 2 29.26 21.57 -14.82
N LYS A 3 29.90 21.95 -13.71
CA LYS A 3 29.84 21.19 -12.44
C LYS A 3 28.45 21.19 -11.80
N ILE A 4 27.69 22.28 -11.95
CA ILE A 4 26.32 22.40 -11.45
C ILE A 4 25.38 21.52 -12.28
N LEU A 5 25.55 21.50 -13.61
CA LEU A 5 24.78 20.64 -14.50
C LEU A 5 25.00 19.16 -14.20
N LEU A 6 26.25 18.76 -13.94
CA LEU A 6 26.58 17.39 -13.56
C LEU A 6 25.93 16.99 -12.23
N PHE A 7 25.94 17.89 -11.24
CA PHE A 7 25.29 17.66 -9.96
C PHE A 7 23.77 17.48 -10.08
N ILE A 8 23.12 18.30 -10.91
CA ILE A 8 21.69 18.18 -11.22
C ILE A 8 21.40 16.82 -11.87
N LEU A 9 22.23 16.38 -12.82
CA LEU A 9 22.06 15.10 -13.51
C LEU A 9 22.13 13.89 -12.55
N ILE A 10 23.01 13.96 -11.54
CA ILE A 10 23.17 12.93 -10.50
C ILE A 10 21.94 12.86 -9.59
N ILE A 11 21.29 14.00 -9.31
CA ILE A 11 20.07 14.01 -8.49
C ILE A 11 18.88 13.43 -9.25
N TYR A 12 18.80 13.64 -10.57
CA TYR A 12 17.71 13.08 -11.37
C TYR A 12 17.80 11.56 -11.57
N SER A 13 19.01 10.97 -11.58
CA SER A 13 19.16 9.53 -11.80
C SER A 13 18.69 8.66 -10.62
N THR A 14 18.66 9.20 -9.39
CA THR A 14 18.24 8.44 -8.20
C THR A 14 16.73 8.27 -8.08
N ASN A 15 15.92 8.98 -8.88
CA ASN A 15 14.46 8.92 -8.81
C ASN A 15 13.83 7.79 -9.64
N LEU A 16 14.60 7.08 -10.47
CA LEU A 16 14.05 6.06 -11.39
C LEU A 16 13.58 4.77 -10.69
N PHE A 17 14.08 4.47 -9.49
CA PHE A 17 13.84 3.19 -8.80
C PHE A 17 12.79 3.25 -7.69
N SER A 18 12.15 4.39 -7.47
CA SER A 18 11.15 4.56 -6.39
C SER A 18 9.70 4.34 -6.84
N GLN A 19 9.47 3.91 -8.08
CA GLN A 19 8.12 3.67 -8.57
C GLN A 19 7.65 2.29 -8.07
N GLU A 20 6.87 2.29 -6.99
CA GLU A 20 6.06 1.15 -6.59
C GLU A 20 5.19 0.69 -7.78
N ASP A 21 4.91 -0.61 -7.89
CA ASP A 21 4.04 -1.14 -8.95
C ASP A 21 2.73 -0.35 -8.97
N PRO A 22 2.39 0.35 -10.07
CA PRO A 22 1.22 1.23 -10.12
C PRO A 22 -0.11 0.49 -9.92
N ASN A 23 -0.10 -0.84 -9.97
CA ASN A 23 -1.28 -1.68 -9.74
C ASN A 23 -1.39 -2.19 -8.30
N ILE A 24 -0.36 -1.96 -7.47
CA ILE A 24 -0.36 -2.31 -6.05
C ILE A 24 -0.76 -1.10 -5.23
N TYR A 25 -1.81 -1.28 -4.45
CA TYR A 25 -2.24 -0.33 -3.45
C TYR A 25 -1.73 -0.76 -2.08
N ASP A 26 -1.11 0.17 -1.37
CA ASP A 26 -0.56 -0.03 -0.04
C ASP A 26 -1.13 1.01 0.93
N PHE A 27 -1.84 0.53 1.95
CA PHE A 27 -2.52 1.39 2.91
C PHE A 27 -2.21 0.97 4.35
N PHE A 28 -1.81 1.94 5.16
CA PHE A 28 -1.72 1.78 6.60
C PHE A 28 -2.99 2.31 7.27
N GLY A 29 -3.49 1.56 8.25
CA GLY A 29 -4.69 1.90 8.99
C GLY A 29 -4.60 1.48 10.44
N GLY A 30 -5.59 1.91 11.22
CA GLY A 30 -5.74 1.52 12.61
C GLY A 30 -7.21 1.44 12.98
N LYS A 31 -7.59 0.39 13.70
CA LYS A 31 -8.93 0.24 14.26
C LYS A 31 -8.85 0.30 15.79
N ALA A 32 -9.58 1.26 16.36
CA ALA A 32 -9.73 1.38 17.81
C ALA A 32 -10.72 0.33 18.33
N PHE A 33 -10.34 -0.33 19.42
CA PHE A 33 -11.10 -1.27 20.22
C PHE A 33 -11.03 -0.82 21.68
N GLY A 34 -11.89 0.13 22.06
CA GLY A 34 -11.84 0.80 23.36
C GLY A 34 -10.49 1.50 23.57
N ASN A 35 -9.70 1.02 24.54
CA ASN A 35 -8.40 1.61 24.89
C ASN A 35 -7.22 1.07 24.07
N LYS A 36 -7.45 0.15 23.13
CA LYS A 36 -6.41 -0.44 22.27
C LYS A 36 -6.65 -0.07 20.82
N THR A 37 -5.59 0.20 20.08
CA THR A 37 -5.64 0.37 18.63
C THR A 37 -4.87 -0.76 17.98
N VAL A 38 -5.52 -1.48 17.06
CA VAL A 38 -4.85 -2.48 16.22
C VAL A 38 -4.48 -1.79 14.92
N PHE A 39 -3.18 -1.65 14.68
CA PHE A 39 -2.65 -1.16 13.42
C PHE A 39 -2.54 -2.29 12.41
N PHE A 40 -2.80 -1.96 11.15
CA PHE A 40 -2.75 -2.92 10.05
C PHE A 40 -2.25 -2.27 8.77
N ARG A 41 -1.68 -3.09 7.88
CA ARG A 41 -1.28 -2.72 6.52
C ARG A 41 -2.09 -3.55 5.53
N LEU A 42 -2.72 -2.91 4.56
CA LEU A 42 -3.44 -3.55 3.46
C LEU A 42 -2.62 -3.39 2.18
N VAL A 43 -2.23 -4.51 1.58
CA VAL A 43 -1.53 -4.53 0.29
C VAL A 43 -2.36 -5.33 -0.69
N PHE A 44 -2.90 -4.69 -1.73
CA PHE A 44 -3.80 -5.35 -2.67
C PHE A 44 -3.73 -4.79 -4.09
N GLN A 45 -4.24 -5.58 -5.03
CA GLN A 45 -4.40 -5.18 -6.44
C GLN A 45 -5.88 -5.16 -6.81
N ILE A 46 -6.24 -4.31 -7.78
CA ILE A 46 -7.59 -4.24 -8.35
C ILE A 46 -7.55 -4.72 -9.80
N ASN A 47 -8.14 -5.89 -10.07
CA ASN A 47 -8.25 -6.46 -11.42
C ASN A 47 -9.71 -6.62 -11.81
N ASN A 48 -10.17 -5.88 -12.81
CA ASN A 48 -11.57 -5.87 -13.28
C ASN A 48 -12.60 -5.69 -12.14
N GLY A 49 -12.28 -4.77 -11.21
CA GLY A 49 -13.13 -4.48 -10.05
C GLY A 49 -13.07 -5.54 -8.94
N ASN A 50 -12.25 -6.59 -9.07
CA ASN A 50 -11.96 -7.53 -8.00
C ASN A 50 -10.72 -7.10 -7.23
N ILE A 51 -10.81 -7.13 -5.90
CA ILE A 51 -9.69 -6.89 -5.00
C ILE A 51 -9.14 -8.24 -4.54
N ASN A 52 -7.83 -8.42 -4.65
CA ASN A 52 -7.10 -9.53 -4.04
C ASN A 52 -5.82 -8.99 -3.40
N GLY A 53 -5.52 -9.44 -2.18
CA GLY A 53 -4.32 -8.98 -1.48
C GLY A 53 -4.17 -9.60 -0.10
N TYR A 54 -3.45 -8.90 0.77
CA TYR A 54 -3.18 -9.30 2.14
C TYR A 54 -3.40 -8.15 3.11
N MET A 55 -3.83 -8.51 4.33
CA MET A 55 -3.79 -7.66 5.51
C MET A 55 -2.71 -8.19 6.45
N TYR A 56 -1.84 -7.30 6.90
CA TYR A 56 -0.83 -7.57 7.92
C TYR A 56 -1.22 -6.85 9.20
N THR A 57 -1.11 -7.53 10.34
CA THR A 57 -1.23 -6.93 11.68
C THR A 57 0.03 -7.27 12.47
N ASP A 58 0.47 -6.36 13.33
CA ASP A 58 1.72 -6.52 14.09
C ASP A 58 2.92 -6.81 13.16
N GLU A 59 2.98 -6.11 12.01
CA GLU A 59 4.04 -6.27 11.01
C GLU A 59 5.41 -5.99 11.64
N GLN A 60 6.36 -6.91 11.47
CA GLN A 60 7.67 -6.93 12.16
C GLN A 60 7.60 -7.06 13.70
N GLY A 61 6.43 -7.33 14.26
CA GLY A 61 6.21 -7.57 15.67
C GLY A 61 6.38 -9.03 16.08
N LYS A 62 6.04 -9.35 17.33
CA LYS A 62 6.19 -10.71 17.89
C LYS A 62 5.10 -11.67 17.41
N SER A 63 3.99 -11.15 16.89
CA SER A 63 2.81 -11.89 16.50
C SER A 63 2.24 -11.36 15.20
N GLU A 64 3.13 -11.14 14.22
CA GLU A 64 2.73 -10.79 12.86
C GLU A 64 1.71 -11.80 12.33
N THR A 65 0.57 -11.29 11.87
CA THR A 65 -0.45 -12.10 11.20
C THR A 65 -0.65 -11.60 9.79
N LYS A 66 -0.68 -12.53 8.83
CA LYS A 66 -0.96 -12.27 7.42
C LYS A 66 -2.25 -12.97 7.02
N SER A 67 -3.27 -12.19 6.68
CA SER A 67 -4.58 -12.68 6.27
C SER A 67 -4.84 -12.34 4.80
N ILE A 68 -5.41 -13.27 4.04
CA ILE A 68 -5.87 -12.99 2.67
C ILE A 68 -7.07 -12.05 2.74
N ILE A 69 -7.09 -11.00 1.92
CA ILE A 69 -8.28 -10.16 1.73
C ILE A 69 -8.78 -10.28 0.30
N LYS A 70 -10.10 -10.35 0.18
CA LYS A 70 -10.82 -10.31 -1.09
C LYS A 70 -11.89 -9.23 -1.03
N GLY A 71 -12.24 -8.68 -2.18
CA GLY A 71 -13.25 -7.62 -2.20
C GLY A 71 -13.64 -7.18 -3.60
N ARG A 72 -14.38 -6.09 -3.64
CA ARG A 72 -14.86 -5.45 -4.87
C ARG A 72 -14.59 -3.96 -4.82
N PHE A 73 -14.14 -3.43 -5.95
CA PHE A 73 -14.03 -2.00 -6.20
C PHE A 73 -15.11 -1.57 -7.19
N ASN A 74 -15.93 -0.60 -6.79
CA ASN A 74 -16.92 0.03 -7.66
C ASN A 74 -16.32 1.31 -8.25
N SER A 75 -16.00 1.29 -9.55
CA SER A 75 -15.37 2.41 -10.25
C SER A 75 -16.27 3.65 -10.39
N LYS A 76 -17.60 3.47 -10.34
CA LYS A 76 -18.59 4.57 -10.41
C LYS A 76 -18.68 5.33 -9.10
N THR A 77 -18.74 4.60 -7.98
CA THR A 77 -18.87 5.21 -6.64
C THR A 77 -17.53 5.43 -5.95
N LYS A 78 -16.42 4.97 -6.55
CA LYS A 78 -15.07 4.94 -5.95
C LYS A 78 -15.04 4.29 -4.57
N ARG A 79 -15.88 3.26 -4.36
CA ARG A 79 -16.00 2.56 -3.08
C ARG A 79 -15.33 1.19 -3.15
N ILE A 80 -14.68 0.84 -2.05
CA ILE A 80 -14.08 -0.48 -1.79
C ILE A 80 -14.97 -1.21 -0.79
N SER A 81 -15.18 -2.50 -1.01
CA SER A 81 -15.83 -3.39 -0.05
C SER A 81 -15.04 -4.68 0.05
N PHE A 82 -14.70 -5.08 1.27
CA PHE A 82 -14.02 -6.34 1.54
C PHE A 82 -15.05 -7.39 1.93
N ASN A 83 -14.88 -8.61 1.43
CA ASN A 83 -15.64 -9.78 1.85
C ASN A 83 -14.79 -10.48 2.93
N GLU A 84 -15.38 -10.76 4.09
CA GLU A 84 -14.82 -11.71 5.07
C GLU A 84 -14.85 -13.15 4.52
#